data_AF-W6ZBE4-F1
#
_entry.id   AF-W6ZBE4-F1
#
_cell.length_a   1.000
_cell.length_b   1.000
_cell.length_c   1.000
_cell.angle_alpha   90.00
_cell.angle_beta   90.00
_cell.angle_gamma   90.00
#
_symmetry.space_group_name_H-M   'P 1'
#
loop_
_entity.id
_entity.type
_entity.pdbx_description
1 polymer ?
#
loop_
_entity_poly.entity_id
_entity_poly.type
_entity_poly.pdbx_seq_one_letter_code
_entity_poly.pdbx_strand_id
1 'polypeptide(L)'
;MTDITPVSPHNEIEVNRVRTETTLQYENAINPRSAFHVYPEGEHHKFISPVIDPGRERWCGPSQKEQKVKRLQKQERKKSGLPPVEPDDTAFFLHQPYLSFHAPPRVLYTGSSKYTANPVVLIHDGCFWRDYKLQLGQSISQPGVIDPRGVVSWRHNGGDKKALKDDEHKLKGYKVRGWRLWGETGKKYVHTVRANRKAGKGTDPDVLEVKGLESEKPAVAEEVIHLRWISPLSRHTRCYHFHYLGIDFYWKGTASVRESRACGLFLRFNHLKLVARLPIVNGKRYGQDELCLGKYTCSIAARKSGTLEFFDETILRLVDAHAPSMLDSSSDEGQLEENMRNERVLKLRKSTLYQVFMATATCMIRNEKEKRHTLLELLIVAAEGGG
;
A
#
# COMPACT_ATOMS: atom_id res chain seq x y z
N MET A 1 -63.00 32.84 -2.81
CA MET A 1 -62.21 32.13 -3.83
C MET A 1 -60.79 32.03 -3.31
N THR A 2 -60.45 30.89 -2.70
CA THR A 2 -59.12 30.59 -2.18
C THR A 2 -58.75 29.22 -2.73
N ASP A 3 -57.85 29.21 -3.71
CA ASP A 3 -57.35 28.00 -4.36
C ASP A 3 -56.45 27.23 -3.40
N ILE A 4 -56.83 25.99 -3.13
CA ILE A 4 -56.04 25.01 -2.37
C ILE A 4 -55.46 24.04 -3.39
N THR A 5 -54.18 24.18 -3.70
CA THR A 5 -53.41 23.19 -4.45
C THR A 5 -53.17 21.94 -3.60
N PRO A 6 -53.44 20.72 -4.13
CA PRO A 6 -53.17 19.49 -3.41
C PRO A 6 -51.68 19.12 -3.52
N VAL A 7 -51.04 18.92 -2.36
CA VAL A 7 -49.69 18.37 -2.26
C VAL A 7 -49.76 16.84 -2.34
N SER A 8 -49.11 16.27 -3.35
CA SER A 8 -49.01 14.82 -3.57
C SER A 8 -47.99 14.18 -2.61
N PRO A 9 -48.31 13.09 -1.88
CA PRO A 9 -47.35 12.39 -1.05
C PRO A 9 -46.91 11.09 -1.75
N HIS A 10 -45.86 11.16 -2.57
CA HIS A 10 -45.09 9.98 -2.95
C HIS A 10 -43.62 10.20 -2.60
N ASN A 11 -43.29 9.98 -1.33
CA ASN A 11 -41.92 9.63 -0.93
C ASN A 11 -41.71 8.16 -1.34
N GLU A 12 -41.28 7.95 -2.58
CA GLU A 12 -40.70 6.67 -2.98
C GLU A 12 -39.43 6.45 -2.17
N ILE A 13 -39.50 5.50 -1.24
CA ILE A 13 -38.32 4.96 -0.58
C ILE A 13 -37.54 4.22 -1.66
N GLU A 14 -36.52 4.86 -2.21
CA GLU A 14 -35.57 4.27 -3.15
C GLU A 14 -34.76 3.20 -2.40
N VAL A 15 -35.28 1.98 -2.39
CA VAL A 15 -34.59 0.80 -1.86
C VAL A 15 -33.41 0.52 -2.79
N ASN A 16 -32.23 1.01 -2.39
CA ASN A 16 -30.97 0.75 -3.08
C ASN A 16 -30.68 -0.76 -3.13
N ARG A 17 -31.09 -1.39 -4.22
CA ARG A 17 -30.81 -2.80 -4.55
C ARG A 17 -29.28 -2.99 -4.53
N VAL A 18 -28.82 -4.00 -3.80
CA VAL A 18 -27.43 -4.46 -3.82
C VAL A 18 -27.04 -4.72 -5.28
N ARG A 19 -25.99 -4.03 -5.77
CA ARG A 19 -25.49 -4.21 -7.14
C ARG A 19 -25.20 -5.69 -7.38
N THR A 20 -25.86 -6.27 -8.38
CA THR A 20 -25.62 -7.65 -8.80
C THR A 20 -24.26 -7.75 -9.50
N GLU A 21 -23.57 -8.87 -9.32
CA GLU A 21 -22.24 -9.14 -9.89
C GLU A 21 -22.21 -8.94 -11.41
N THR A 22 -23.34 -9.19 -12.09
CA THR A 22 -23.54 -9.01 -13.53
C THR A 22 -23.35 -7.56 -13.98
N THR A 23 -23.79 -6.57 -13.20
CA THR A 23 -23.62 -5.14 -13.53
C THR A 23 -22.17 -4.69 -13.37
N LEU A 24 -21.45 -5.24 -12.40
CA LEU A 24 -20.02 -4.96 -12.21
C LEU A 24 -19.17 -5.54 -13.34
N GLN A 25 -19.55 -6.70 -13.89
CA GLN A 25 -18.88 -7.32 -15.03
C GLN A 25 -19.04 -6.51 -16.32
N TYR A 26 -20.23 -5.97 -16.60
CA TYR A 26 -20.47 -5.12 -17.78
C TYR A 26 -19.73 -3.77 -17.69
N GLU A 27 -19.73 -3.12 -16.52
CA GLU A 27 -18.94 -1.90 -16.30
C GLU A 27 -17.43 -2.15 -16.45
N ASN A 28 -16.93 -3.30 -15.97
CA ASN A 28 -15.52 -3.71 -16.11
C ASN A 28 -15.11 -3.93 -17.57
N ALA A 29 -16.02 -4.46 -18.39
CA ALA A 29 -15.79 -4.68 -19.81
C ALA A 29 -15.63 -3.36 -20.58
N ILE A 30 -16.30 -2.29 -20.14
CA ILE A 30 -16.26 -0.98 -20.80
C ILE A 30 -15.08 -0.14 -20.30
N ASN A 31 -14.76 -0.21 -19.00
CA ASN A 31 -13.66 0.53 -18.39
C ASN A 31 -12.83 -0.41 -17.50
N PRO A 32 -11.67 -0.90 -17.97
CA PRO A 32 -10.85 -1.79 -17.19
C PRO A 32 -10.43 -1.09 -15.89
N ARG A 33 -10.77 -1.74 -14.77
CA ARG A 33 -10.42 -1.30 -13.42
C ARG A 33 -9.76 -2.44 -12.67
N SER A 34 -8.78 -2.10 -11.86
CA SER A 34 -8.20 -3.03 -10.90
C SER A 34 -8.75 -2.75 -9.52
N ALA A 35 -9.32 -3.75 -8.87
CA ALA A 35 -9.77 -3.66 -7.50
C ALA A 35 -8.85 -4.48 -6.60
N PHE A 36 -8.48 -3.93 -5.44
CA PHE A 36 -7.67 -4.59 -4.42
C PHE A 36 -8.34 -4.48 -3.06
N HIS A 37 -8.35 -5.56 -2.31
CA HIS A 37 -8.91 -5.62 -0.98
C HIS A 37 -7.78 -5.60 0.05
N VAL A 38 -7.85 -4.64 0.96
CA VAL A 38 -6.79 -4.38 1.94
C VAL A 38 -7.16 -5.06 3.25
N TYR A 39 -6.50 -6.16 3.56
CA TYR A 39 -6.71 -6.97 4.75
C TYR A 39 -5.58 -6.76 5.76
N PRO A 40 -5.86 -6.45 7.04
CA PRO A 40 -4.85 -6.51 8.09
C PRO A 40 -4.39 -7.98 8.29
N GLU A 41 -3.09 -8.16 8.48
CA GLU A 41 -2.46 -9.44 8.77
C GLU A 41 -1.63 -9.27 10.06
N GLY A 42 -2.22 -9.64 11.20
CA GLY A 42 -1.69 -9.24 12.51
C GLY A 42 -1.85 -7.74 12.77
N GLU A 43 -1.07 -7.21 13.70
CA GLU A 43 -1.18 -5.79 14.11
C GLU A 43 -0.48 -4.84 13.14
N HIS A 44 0.58 -5.30 12.48
CA HIS A 44 1.50 -4.42 11.77
C HIS A 44 1.62 -4.71 10.26
N HIS A 45 1.02 -5.79 9.74
CA HIS A 45 1.15 -6.12 8.32
C HIS A 45 -0.18 -5.95 7.59
N LYS A 46 -0.10 -5.75 6.27
CA LYS A 46 -1.28 -5.72 5.41
C LYS A 46 -1.05 -6.64 4.23
N PHE A 47 -2.10 -7.38 3.88
CA PHE A 47 -2.20 -8.15 2.66
C PHE A 47 -3.19 -7.46 1.74
N ILE A 48 -2.79 -7.21 0.49
CA ILE A 48 -3.55 -6.45 -0.49
C ILE A 48 -3.71 -7.38 -1.69
N SER A 49 -4.92 -7.84 -1.97
CA SER A 49 -5.14 -8.82 -3.03
C SER A 49 -6.29 -8.41 -3.92
N PRO A 50 -6.23 -8.70 -5.23
CA PRO A 50 -7.38 -8.52 -6.10
C PRO A 50 -8.49 -9.54 -5.84
N VAL A 51 -8.20 -10.62 -5.10
CA VAL A 51 -9.17 -11.65 -4.75
C VAL A 51 -9.85 -11.31 -3.44
N ILE A 52 -11.18 -11.36 -3.45
CA ILE A 52 -12.01 -11.21 -2.23
C ILE A 52 -11.81 -12.44 -1.35
N ASP A 53 -11.54 -12.25 -0.05
CA ASP A 53 -11.61 -13.29 0.99
C ASP A 53 -12.98 -13.21 1.69
N PRO A 54 -13.95 -14.09 1.36
CA PRO A 54 -15.31 -14.02 1.90
C PRO A 54 -15.35 -14.11 3.43
N GLY A 55 -14.35 -14.75 4.05
CA GLY A 55 -14.24 -14.86 5.51
C GLY A 55 -13.82 -13.55 6.18
N ARG A 56 -13.27 -12.59 5.44
CA ARG A 56 -12.83 -11.28 5.94
C ARG A 56 -13.78 -10.13 5.62
N GLU A 57 -14.80 -10.37 4.78
CA GLU A 57 -15.84 -9.37 4.41
C GLU A 57 -16.94 -9.19 5.46
N ARG A 58 -16.98 -10.08 6.46
CA ARG A 58 -18.03 -10.09 7.49
C ARG A 58 -17.82 -9.00 8.53
N TRP A 59 -18.94 -8.44 9.02
CA TRP A 59 -18.91 -7.46 10.11
C TRP A 59 -18.41 -8.09 11.40
N CYS A 60 -19.00 -9.22 11.79
CA CYS A 60 -18.47 -10.08 12.84
C CYS A 60 -17.35 -10.92 12.22
N GLY A 61 -16.13 -10.82 12.75
CA GLY A 61 -15.00 -11.61 12.27
C GLY A 61 -15.28 -13.13 12.26
N PRO A 62 -14.41 -13.94 11.66
CA PRO A 62 -14.64 -15.38 11.53
C PRO A 62 -14.82 -16.03 12.90
N SER A 63 -15.78 -16.95 12.97
CA SER A 63 -16.13 -17.65 14.19
C SER A 63 -14.94 -18.46 14.72
N GLN A 64 -14.93 -18.77 16.02
CA GLN A 64 -13.89 -19.62 16.61
C GLN A 64 -13.81 -20.99 15.91
N LYS A 65 -14.95 -21.53 15.46
CA LYS A 65 -15.03 -22.78 14.68
C LYS A 65 -14.31 -22.65 13.34
N GLU A 66 -14.60 -21.60 12.56
CA GLU A 66 -13.92 -21.34 11.27
C GLU A 66 -12.41 -21.14 11.45
N GLN A 67 -12.00 -20.42 12.50
CA GLN A 67 -10.58 -20.25 12.81
C GLN A 67 -9.91 -21.58 13.14
N LYS A 68 -10.59 -22.46 13.89
CA LYS A 68 -10.10 -23.81 14.20
C LYS A 68 -9.98 -24.65 12.93
N VAL A 69 -10.98 -24.63 12.05
CA VAL A 69 -10.96 -25.32 10.74
C VAL A 69 -9.79 -24.82 9.89
N LYS A 70 -9.60 -23.51 9.77
CA LYS A 70 -8.49 -22.92 9.00
C LYS A 70 -7.12 -23.31 9.57
N ARG A 71 -7.00 -23.41 10.91
CA ARG A 71 -5.77 -23.89 11.57
C ARG A 71 -5.51 -25.37 11.26
N LEU A 72 -6.53 -26.22 11.32
CA LEU A 72 -6.44 -27.64 11.00
C LEU A 72 -6.04 -27.85 9.54
N GLN A 73 -6.73 -27.20 8.59
CA GLN A 73 -6.38 -27.26 7.16
C GLN A 73 -4.93 -26.82 6.90
N LYS A 74 -4.47 -25.76 7.57
CA LYS A 74 -3.06 -25.31 7.45
C LYS A 74 -2.08 -26.32 8.03
N GLN A 75 -2.44 -27.03 9.09
CA GLN A 75 -1.61 -28.10 9.65
C GLN A 75 -1.61 -29.33 8.75
N GLU A 76 -2.77 -29.75 8.24
CA GLU A 76 -2.92 -30.86 7.31
C GLU A 76 -2.11 -30.64 6.04
N ARG A 77 -2.21 -29.44 5.44
CA ARG A 77 -1.40 -29.08 4.26
C ARG A 77 0.10 -29.13 4.53
N LYS A 78 0.54 -28.72 5.73
CA LYS A 78 1.95 -28.84 6.14
C LYS A 78 2.37 -30.30 6.32
N LYS A 79 1.49 -31.12 6.91
CA LYS A 79 1.75 -32.55 7.12
C LYS A 79 1.77 -33.33 5.81
N SER A 80 0.94 -32.96 4.84
CA SER A 80 0.90 -33.60 3.53
C SER A 80 2.06 -33.21 2.61
N GLY A 81 2.97 -32.32 3.05
CA GLY A 81 4.10 -31.86 2.25
C GLY A 81 3.67 -31.06 1.01
N LEU A 82 2.39 -30.69 0.90
CA LEU A 82 1.90 -29.91 -0.23
C LEU A 82 2.64 -28.57 -0.26
N PRO A 83 3.05 -28.11 -1.45
CA PRO A 83 3.75 -26.85 -1.57
C PRO A 83 2.90 -25.71 -0.99
N PRO A 84 3.56 -24.65 -0.47
CA PRO A 84 2.87 -23.41 -0.14
C PRO A 84 1.97 -22.99 -1.31
N VAL A 85 0.85 -22.33 -1.00
CA VAL A 85 0.00 -21.72 -2.05
C VAL A 85 0.90 -20.87 -2.93
N GLU A 86 0.79 -21.05 -4.25
CA GLU A 86 1.58 -20.27 -5.19
C GLU A 86 1.43 -18.78 -4.89
N PRO A 87 2.54 -18.01 -4.96
CA PRO A 87 2.48 -16.58 -4.73
C PRO A 87 1.53 -15.97 -5.76
N ASP A 88 0.59 -15.16 -5.28
CA ASP A 88 -0.22 -14.32 -6.14
C ASP A 88 0.65 -13.12 -6.54
N ASP A 89 1.23 -13.18 -7.74
CA ASP A 89 2.09 -12.13 -8.28
C ASP A 89 1.36 -10.79 -8.49
N THR A 90 0.02 -10.81 -8.47
CA THR A 90 -0.80 -9.61 -8.57
C THR A 90 -1.18 -9.02 -7.20
N ALA A 91 -0.90 -9.74 -6.12
CA ALA A 91 -1.08 -9.23 -4.76
C ALA A 91 0.11 -8.36 -4.32
N PHE A 92 -0.10 -7.61 -3.25
CA PHE A 92 0.94 -6.89 -2.53
C PHE A 92 0.92 -7.27 -1.05
N PHE A 93 2.09 -7.27 -0.44
CA PHE A 93 2.24 -7.49 0.99
C PHE A 93 3.01 -6.31 1.60
N LEU A 94 2.41 -5.63 2.55
CA LEU A 94 3.06 -4.57 3.32
C LEU A 94 3.56 -5.14 4.64
N HIS A 95 4.87 -5.25 4.78
CA HIS A 95 5.52 -5.64 6.01
C HIS A 95 5.94 -4.41 6.82
N GLN A 96 5.75 -4.46 8.14
CA GLN A 96 6.27 -3.48 9.07
C GLN A 96 7.22 -4.22 10.01
N PRO A 97 8.53 -4.16 9.75
CA PRO A 97 9.51 -4.74 10.66
C PRO A 97 9.44 -4.06 12.03
N TYR A 98 9.73 -4.83 13.08
CA TYR A 98 9.85 -4.29 14.43
C TYR A 98 11.24 -4.62 14.97
N LEU A 99 11.98 -3.56 15.30
CA LEU A 99 13.32 -3.64 15.86
C LEU A 99 13.39 -2.64 17.02
N SER A 100 13.59 -3.11 18.25
CA SER A 100 13.54 -2.23 19.41
C SER A 100 14.55 -1.10 19.32
N PHE A 101 14.16 0.11 19.75
CA PHE A 101 14.93 1.36 19.67
C PHE A 101 15.20 1.87 18.25
N HIS A 102 14.55 1.27 17.24
CA HIS A 102 14.64 1.71 15.87
C HIS A 102 13.24 1.81 15.25
N ALA A 103 13.08 2.71 14.29
CA ALA A 103 11.92 2.79 13.41
C ALA A 103 12.38 2.39 12.00
N PRO A 104 12.50 1.08 11.71
CA PRO A 104 12.81 0.63 10.36
C PRO A 104 11.71 0.99 9.37
N PRO A 105 12.05 1.23 8.09
CA PRO A 105 11.02 1.48 7.07
C PRO A 105 10.11 0.27 6.92
N ARG A 106 8.84 0.54 6.57
CA ARG A 106 7.93 -0.51 6.10
C ARG A 106 8.36 -0.93 4.71
N VAL A 107 8.16 -2.20 4.37
CA VAL A 107 8.57 -2.76 3.08
C VAL A 107 7.33 -3.22 2.34
N LEU A 108 7.08 -2.64 1.18
CA LEU A 108 6.06 -3.12 0.25
C LEU A 108 6.68 -4.20 -0.64
N TYR A 109 6.02 -5.33 -0.74
CA TYR A 109 6.41 -6.44 -1.60
C TYR A 109 5.37 -6.66 -2.70
N THR A 110 5.80 -7.04 -3.90
CA THR A 110 4.95 -7.58 -4.97
C THR A 110 4.81 -9.08 -4.80
N GLY A 111 3.64 -9.49 -4.31
CA GLY A 111 3.32 -10.87 -3.98
C GLY A 111 2.52 -10.99 -2.68
N SER A 112 2.13 -12.23 -2.34
CA SER A 112 1.26 -12.49 -1.19
C SER A 112 1.95 -12.59 0.17
N SER A 113 3.29 -12.65 0.19
CA SER A 113 4.06 -12.93 1.41
C SER A 113 5.49 -12.42 1.28
N LYS A 114 6.03 -11.87 2.36
CA LYS A 114 7.43 -11.40 2.41
C LYS A 114 8.53 -12.46 2.15
N TYR A 115 8.18 -13.75 2.13
CA TYR A 115 9.15 -14.84 1.94
C TYR A 115 9.30 -15.26 0.47
N THR A 116 8.28 -15.00 -0.34
CA THR A 116 8.21 -15.41 -1.75
C THR A 116 8.14 -14.22 -2.69
N ALA A 117 7.82 -13.04 -2.15
CA ALA A 117 7.63 -11.81 -2.89
C ALA A 117 8.91 -10.96 -2.93
N ASN A 118 9.01 -10.12 -3.96
CA ASN A 118 10.13 -9.19 -4.12
C ASN A 118 9.84 -7.85 -3.43
N PRO A 119 10.77 -7.31 -2.62
CA PRO A 119 10.59 -6.00 -2.01
C PRO A 119 10.77 -4.90 -3.06
N VAL A 120 9.81 -4.00 -3.17
CA VAL A 120 9.77 -2.97 -4.22
C VAL A 120 9.88 -1.55 -3.70
N VAL A 121 9.36 -1.28 -2.49
CA VAL A 121 9.37 0.09 -1.93
C VAL A 121 9.68 0.04 -0.44
N LEU A 122 10.60 0.91 0.00
CA LEU A 122 10.84 1.21 1.41
C LEU A 122 10.09 2.48 1.79
N ILE A 123 9.24 2.39 2.80
CA ILE A 123 8.35 3.46 3.25
C ILE A 123 8.82 3.92 4.62
N HIS A 124 9.45 5.09 4.67
CA HIS A 124 9.88 5.73 5.91
C HIS A 124 8.77 6.63 6.43
N ASP A 125 8.37 6.41 7.68
CA ASP A 125 7.39 7.24 8.35
C ASP A 125 8.07 8.54 8.83
N GLY A 126 7.50 9.68 8.46
CA GLY A 126 7.87 10.97 9.02
C GLY A 126 7.15 11.27 10.34
N CYS A 127 7.33 12.50 10.81
CA CYS A 127 6.74 12.94 12.07
C CYS A 127 5.23 13.24 11.90
N PHE A 128 4.39 12.85 12.87
CA PHE A 128 2.96 13.19 12.96
C PHE A 128 2.15 12.94 11.68
N TRP A 129 2.44 11.85 10.96
CA TRP A 129 1.77 11.49 9.71
C TRP A 129 1.86 12.55 8.59
N ARG A 130 2.79 13.51 8.72
CA ARG A 130 2.89 14.65 7.81
C ARG A 130 3.69 14.37 6.56
N ASP A 131 4.68 13.49 6.66
CA ASP A 131 5.60 13.21 5.56
C ASP A 131 5.91 11.71 5.52
N TYR A 132 6.12 11.20 4.31
CA TYR A 132 6.58 9.85 4.05
C TYR A 132 7.63 9.92 2.96
N LYS A 133 8.79 9.34 3.23
CA LYS A 133 9.82 9.14 2.21
C LYS A 133 9.70 7.72 1.66
N LEU A 134 9.42 7.61 0.37
CA LEU A 134 9.37 6.36 -0.37
C LEU A 134 10.68 6.22 -1.15
N GLN A 135 11.42 5.14 -0.90
CA GLN A 135 12.60 4.77 -1.69
C GLN A 135 12.22 3.61 -2.59
N LEU A 136 12.46 3.75 -3.90
CA LEU A 136 12.09 2.79 -4.93
C LEU A 136 13.33 2.36 -5.72
N GLY A 137 13.26 1.17 -6.32
CA GLY A 137 14.24 0.71 -7.29
C GLY A 137 14.44 -0.80 -7.29
N GLN A 138 14.90 -1.34 -8.42
CA GLN A 138 15.23 -2.76 -8.56
C GLN A 138 16.38 -3.18 -7.64
N SER A 139 17.28 -2.25 -7.33
CA SER A 139 18.34 -2.45 -6.33
C SER A 139 17.82 -2.93 -4.97
N ILE A 140 16.62 -2.51 -4.55
CA ILE A 140 16.00 -2.91 -3.28
C ILE A 140 15.59 -4.38 -3.31
N SER A 141 15.21 -4.89 -4.48
CA SER A 141 14.82 -6.28 -4.71
C SER A 141 16.01 -7.25 -4.75
N GLN A 142 17.26 -6.75 -4.79
CA GLN A 142 18.42 -7.62 -4.87
C GLN A 142 18.53 -8.55 -3.65
N PRO A 143 18.89 -9.83 -3.86
CA PRO A 143 19.07 -10.78 -2.77
C PRO A 143 20.06 -10.26 -1.72
N GLY A 144 19.66 -10.28 -0.44
CA GLY A 144 20.51 -9.84 0.66
C GLY A 144 20.38 -8.37 1.05
N VAL A 145 19.75 -7.53 0.21
CA VAL A 145 19.48 -6.11 0.54
C VAL A 145 18.48 -6.02 1.68
N ILE A 146 17.34 -6.71 1.58
CA ILE A 146 16.39 -6.87 2.67
C ILE A 146 16.61 -8.23 3.34
N ASP A 147 16.98 -8.21 4.62
CA ASP A 147 17.21 -9.43 5.37
C ASP A 147 15.90 -10.11 5.83
N PRO A 148 15.94 -11.33 6.39
CA PRO A 148 14.73 -12.04 6.84
C PRO A 148 13.96 -11.36 7.99
N ARG A 149 14.54 -10.37 8.68
CA ARG A 149 13.81 -9.52 9.65
C ARG A 149 12.91 -8.51 8.93
N GLY A 150 13.11 -8.30 7.63
CA GLY A 150 12.40 -7.34 6.81
C GLY A 150 13.00 -5.95 6.87
N VAL A 151 14.28 -5.82 7.21
CA VAL A 151 15.01 -4.54 7.26
C VAL A 151 16.18 -4.57 6.28
N VAL A 152 16.67 -3.39 5.90
CA VAL A 152 17.88 -3.29 5.09
C VAL A 152 19.06 -3.89 5.86
N SER A 153 19.74 -4.85 5.24
CA SER A 153 20.93 -5.50 5.77
C SER A 153 22.05 -4.48 6.00
N TRP A 154 22.85 -4.67 7.04
CA TRP A 154 23.96 -3.78 7.35
C TRP A 154 25.00 -3.71 6.20
N ARG A 155 25.13 -4.76 5.40
CA ARG A 155 26.02 -4.79 4.22
C ARG A 155 25.72 -3.71 3.20
N HIS A 156 24.45 -3.34 3.06
CA HIS A 156 24.01 -2.31 2.13
C HIS A 156 23.75 -0.98 2.85
N ASN A 157 24.41 -0.74 3.99
CA ASN A 157 24.32 0.55 4.66
C ASN A 157 25.07 1.61 3.84
N GLY A 158 24.35 2.59 3.31
CA GLY A 158 24.90 3.63 2.44
C GLY A 158 25.84 4.65 3.11
N GLY A 159 26.07 4.55 4.41
CA GLY A 159 27.04 5.37 5.13
C GLY A 159 26.62 5.75 6.53
N ASP A 160 27.27 6.78 7.08
CA ASP A 160 26.95 7.33 8.38
C ASP A 160 25.68 8.20 8.35
N LYS A 161 25.26 8.71 9.51
CA LYS A 161 24.04 9.54 9.61
C LYS A 161 24.12 10.81 8.77
N LYS A 162 25.32 11.34 8.51
CA LYS A 162 25.53 12.52 7.67
C LYS A 162 25.34 12.16 6.19
N ALA A 163 26.01 11.12 5.71
CA ALA A 163 25.84 10.62 4.34
C ALA A 163 24.39 10.27 4.00
N LEU A 164 23.65 9.66 4.94
CA LEU A 164 22.23 9.31 4.78
C LEU A 164 21.28 10.52 4.77
N LYS A 165 21.72 11.67 5.29
CA LYS A 165 20.97 12.93 5.22
C LYS A 165 21.30 13.71 3.96
N ASP A 166 22.57 13.69 3.56
CA ASP A 166 23.06 14.42 2.39
C ASP A 166 22.55 13.78 1.09
N ASP A 167 22.35 12.46 1.07
CA ASP A 167 21.82 11.73 -0.08
C ASP A 167 20.66 10.82 0.36
N GLU A 168 19.46 11.18 -0.08
CA GLU A 168 18.22 10.49 0.26
C GLU A 168 18.05 9.13 -0.43
N HIS A 169 18.82 8.86 -1.49
CA HIS A 169 18.79 7.58 -2.19
C HIS A 169 19.51 6.48 -1.41
N LYS A 170 20.45 6.84 -0.53
CA LYS A 170 21.18 5.87 0.29
C LYS A 170 20.26 5.13 1.25
N LEU A 171 20.48 3.82 1.34
CA LEU A 171 19.71 2.95 2.23
C LEU A 171 20.35 2.90 3.61
N LYS A 172 19.52 3.02 4.65
CA LYS A 172 19.97 2.86 6.04
C LYS A 172 19.95 1.38 6.40
N GLY A 173 21.12 0.77 6.59
CA GLY A 173 21.25 -0.61 7.04
C GLY A 173 21.09 -0.76 8.56
N TYR A 174 20.73 -1.96 9.00
CA TYR A 174 20.51 -2.27 10.42
C TYR A 174 21.35 -3.46 10.88
N LYS A 175 22.22 -3.25 11.87
CA LYS A 175 23.05 -4.32 12.45
C LYS A 175 22.23 -5.43 13.11
N VAL A 176 22.76 -6.65 13.15
CA VAL A 176 22.21 -7.76 13.91
C VAL A 176 22.77 -7.75 15.34
N ARG A 177 21.95 -7.38 16.32
CA ARG A 177 22.38 -7.30 17.72
C ARG A 177 22.58 -8.68 18.38
N GLY A 178 23.54 -8.74 19.29
CA GLY A 178 23.81 -9.90 20.16
C GLY A 178 22.71 -10.20 21.18
N TRP A 179 21.78 -9.26 21.40
CA TRP A 179 20.59 -9.41 22.25
C TRP A 179 19.33 -8.94 21.49
N ARG A 180 18.14 -9.38 21.94
CA ARG A 180 16.84 -9.12 21.28
C ARG A 180 15.76 -8.97 22.34
N LEU A 181 14.88 -8.00 22.18
CA LEU A 181 13.68 -7.89 23.02
C LEU A 181 12.52 -8.72 22.45
N TRP A 182 11.51 -8.94 23.30
CA TRP A 182 10.33 -9.69 22.91
C TRP A 182 9.58 -8.97 21.77
N GLY A 183 9.02 -9.75 20.84
CA GLY A 183 8.30 -9.22 19.68
C GLY A 183 9.13 -8.86 18.44
N GLU A 184 10.46 -8.65 18.50
CA GLU A 184 11.23 -8.20 17.30
C GLU A 184 11.13 -9.17 16.10
N THR A 185 11.17 -8.67 14.88
CA THR A 185 11.04 -9.52 13.67
C THR A 185 12.28 -10.37 13.40
N GLY A 186 12.10 -11.50 12.69
CA GLY A 186 13.20 -12.36 12.21
C GLY A 186 13.96 -13.15 13.29
N LYS A 187 13.30 -13.56 14.38
CA LYS A 187 13.87 -14.36 15.48
C LYS A 187 14.80 -15.50 15.02
N LYS A 188 14.35 -16.33 14.07
CA LYS A 188 15.13 -17.48 13.56
C LYS A 188 16.46 -17.03 12.95
N TYR A 189 16.42 -16.01 12.09
CA TYR A 189 17.59 -15.46 11.44
C TYR A 189 18.61 -14.93 12.46
N VAL A 190 18.14 -14.17 13.46
CA VAL A 190 19.02 -13.66 14.53
C VAL A 190 19.69 -14.80 15.30
N HIS A 191 18.96 -15.88 15.62
CA HIS A 191 19.55 -17.06 16.27
C HIS A 191 20.60 -17.72 15.39
N THR A 192 20.34 -17.88 14.08
CA THR A 192 21.31 -18.44 13.13
C THR A 192 22.58 -17.59 13.06
N VAL A 193 22.44 -16.26 12.93
CA VAL A 193 23.60 -15.35 12.91
C VAL A 193 24.41 -15.44 14.20
N ARG A 194 23.76 -15.53 15.37
CA ARG A 194 24.47 -15.70 16.64
C ARG A 194 25.18 -17.04 16.76
N ALA A 195 24.53 -18.13 16.34
CA ALA A 195 25.14 -19.45 16.34
C ALA A 195 26.38 -19.48 15.44
N ASN A 196 26.28 -18.87 14.25
CA ASN A 196 27.37 -18.71 13.29
C ASN A 196 28.54 -17.91 13.87
N ARG A 197 28.27 -16.75 14.50
CA ARG A 197 29.27 -15.95 15.21
C ARG A 197 29.98 -16.74 16.30
N LYS A 198 29.23 -17.49 17.12
CA LYS A 198 29.79 -18.32 18.21
C LYS A 198 30.65 -19.46 17.67
N ALA A 199 30.25 -20.05 16.54
CA ALA A 199 30.97 -21.15 15.91
C ALA A 199 32.17 -20.69 15.06
N GLY A 200 32.34 -19.37 14.84
CA GLY A 200 33.30 -18.85 13.86
C GLY A 200 33.01 -19.32 12.42
N LYS A 201 31.76 -19.65 12.12
CA LYS A 201 31.34 -20.21 10.82
C LYS A 201 30.49 -19.21 10.05
N GLY A 202 30.74 -19.12 8.75
CA GLY A 202 29.95 -18.30 7.83
C GLY A 202 30.24 -16.81 7.90
N THR A 203 29.76 -16.08 6.91
CA THR A 203 30.01 -14.65 6.77
C THR A 203 29.09 -13.84 7.68
N ASP A 204 29.65 -13.03 8.58
CA ASP A 204 28.87 -12.14 9.42
C ASP A 204 28.17 -11.07 8.55
N PRO A 205 26.85 -10.85 8.68
CA PRO A 205 26.16 -9.79 7.95
C PRO A 205 26.59 -8.37 8.37
N ASP A 206 27.21 -8.21 9.55
CA ASP A 206 27.61 -6.90 10.07
C ASP A 206 29.07 -6.52 9.72
N VAL A 207 29.84 -7.43 9.11
CA VAL A 207 31.22 -7.19 8.69
C VAL A 207 31.25 -6.88 7.19
N LEU A 208 31.72 -5.68 6.84
CA LEU A 208 31.73 -5.17 5.46
C LEU A 208 32.94 -5.67 4.66
N GLU A 209 34.03 -5.99 5.34
CA GLU A 209 35.30 -6.39 4.71
C GLU A 209 35.53 -7.88 4.96
N VAL A 210 35.26 -8.70 3.94
CA VAL A 210 35.73 -10.08 3.90
C VAL A 210 37.01 -10.06 3.08
N LYS A 211 38.16 -10.33 3.71
CA LYS A 211 39.46 -10.40 3.01
C LYS A 211 39.34 -11.31 1.78
N GLY A 212 39.51 -10.74 0.58
CA GLY A 212 39.49 -11.47 -0.69
C GLY A 212 38.18 -11.45 -1.48
N LEU A 213 37.11 -10.82 -0.98
CA LEU A 213 35.92 -10.50 -1.78
C LEU A 213 35.89 -8.99 -2.05
N GLU A 214 35.70 -8.58 -3.31
CA GLU A 214 35.44 -7.18 -3.63
C GLU A 214 34.23 -6.71 -2.82
N SER A 215 34.35 -5.53 -2.19
CA SER A 215 33.25 -4.95 -1.42
C SER A 215 32.12 -4.65 -2.39
N GLU A 216 31.04 -5.43 -2.31
CA GLU A 216 29.82 -5.15 -3.07
C GLU A 216 29.38 -3.72 -2.77
N LYS A 217 29.19 -2.92 -3.82
CA LYS A 217 28.72 -1.55 -3.67
C LYS A 217 27.37 -1.57 -2.91
N PRO A 218 27.19 -0.76 -1.85
CA PRO A 218 25.93 -0.69 -1.14
C PRO A 218 24.77 -0.41 -2.11
N ALA A 219 23.65 -1.08 -1.90
CA ALA A 219 22.47 -0.81 -2.70
C ALA A 219 21.96 0.61 -2.43
N VAL A 220 21.52 1.29 -3.48
CA VAL A 220 21.03 2.67 -3.46
C VAL A 220 19.69 2.70 -4.18
N ALA A 221 18.71 3.42 -3.63
CA ALA A 221 17.42 3.59 -4.28
C ALA A 221 17.59 4.32 -5.62
N GLU A 222 16.90 3.86 -6.67
CA GLU A 222 16.90 4.52 -7.97
C GLU A 222 16.10 5.82 -7.91
N GLU A 223 15.01 5.82 -7.15
CA GLU A 223 14.10 6.97 -7.04
C GLU A 223 13.67 7.21 -5.59
N VAL A 224 13.38 8.47 -5.28
CA VAL A 224 12.86 8.90 -3.99
C VAL A 224 11.65 9.79 -4.19
N ILE A 225 10.55 9.46 -3.52
CA ILE A 225 9.29 10.21 -3.57
C ILE A 225 8.90 10.63 -2.17
N HIS A 226 8.45 11.87 -2.03
CA HIS A 226 7.90 12.40 -0.80
C HIS A 226 6.39 12.51 -0.89
N LEU A 227 5.67 11.84 0.00
CA LEU A 227 4.23 11.99 0.18
C LEU A 227 3.96 12.85 1.41
N ARG A 228 3.46 14.06 1.19
CA ARG A 228 3.25 15.07 2.22
C ARG A 228 1.78 15.37 2.44
N TRP A 229 1.39 15.48 3.70
CA TRP A 229 0.09 15.99 4.11
C TRP A 229 0.11 17.53 4.09
N ILE A 230 -0.45 18.13 3.03
CA ILE A 230 -0.25 19.56 2.74
C ILE A 230 -0.92 20.46 3.79
N SER A 231 -2.07 20.06 4.31
CA SER A 231 -2.90 21.00 5.05
C SER A 231 -3.65 20.34 6.20
N PRO A 232 -2.98 20.09 7.34
CA PRO A 232 -3.57 19.39 8.46
C PRO A 232 -4.68 20.16 9.18
N LEU A 233 -4.65 21.50 9.08
CA LEU A 233 -5.53 22.39 9.83
C LEU A 233 -6.48 23.20 8.92
N SER A 234 -6.60 22.86 7.63
CA SER A 234 -7.55 23.55 6.74
C SER A 234 -8.85 22.78 6.56
N ARG A 235 -9.81 23.37 5.83
CA ARG A 235 -11.03 22.68 5.38
C ARG A 235 -10.75 21.42 4.54
N HIS A 236 -9.53 21.27 4.01
CA HIS A 236 -9.07 20.09 3.29
C HIS A 236 -8.09 19.26 4.12
N THR A 237 -8.47 18.94 5.36
CA THR A 237 -7.68 18.12 6.31
C THR A 237 -7.24 16.76 5.78
N ARG A 238 -7.75 16.30 4.64
CA ARG A 238 -7.43 15.00 4.03
C ARG A 238 -6.87 15.21 2.62
N CYS A 239 -5.77 15.95 2.49
CA CYS A 239 -5.13 16.19 1.19
C CYS A 239 -3.63 15.90 1.28
N TYR A 240 -3.20 14.87 0.58
CA TYR A 240 -1.80 14.44 0.57
C TYR A 240 -1.29 14.51 -0.84
N HIS A 241 -0.09 15.03 -1.01
CA HIS A 241 0.53 15.31 -2.29
C HIS A 241 1.83 14.58 -2.42
N PHE A 242 2.07 14.07 -3.62
CA PHE A 242 3.37 13.60 -4.03
C PHE A 242 3.57 13.97 -5.50
N HIS A 243 4.82 14.22 -5.87
CA HIS A 243 5.21 14.50 -7.23
C HIS A 243 5.95 13.29 -7.78
N TYR A 244 5.61 12.86 -8.99
CA TYR A 244 6.26 11.72 -9.62
C TYR A 244 6.23 11.85 -11.14
N LEU A 245 7.38 11.67 -11.79
CA LEU A 245 7.56 11.78 -13.25
C LEU A 245 6.96 13.06 -13.85
N GLY A 246 7.19 14.20 -13.21
CA GLY A 246 6.67 15.49 -13.70
C GLY A 246 5.18 15.72 -13.45
N ILE A 247 4.47 14.79 -12.83
CA ILE A 247 3.03 14.87 -12.57
C ILE A 247 2.79 15.04 -11.06
N ASP A 248 1.91 15.98 -10.72
CA ASP A 248 1.45 16.16 -9.34
C ASP A 248 0.24 15.26 -9.05
N PHE A 249 0.38 14.42 -8.02
CA PHE A 249 -0.67 13.52 -7.57
C PHE A 249 -1.18 13.94 -6.20
N TYR A 250 -2.48 13.75 -6.00
CA TYR A 250 -3.14 14.05 -4.73
C TYR A 250 -4.05 12.92 -4.28
N TRP A 251 -3.86 12.45 -3.05
CA TRP A 251 -4.88 11.71 -2.32
C TRP A 251 -5.77 12.69 -1.59
N LYS A 252 -7.01 12.82 -2.06
CA LYS A 252 -8.01 13.73 -1.49
C LYS A 252 -9.11 12.95 -0.80
N GLY A 253 -9.46 13.38 0.41
CA GLY A 253 -10.66 12.93 1.07
C GLY A 253 -11.89 13.28 0.26
N THR A 254 -12.72 12.28 0.01
CA THR A 254 -14.01 12.48 -0.66
C THR A 254 -15.16 12.22 0.31
N ALA A 255 -16.29 12.86 0.04
CA ALA A 255 -17.58 12.60 0.69
C ALA A 255 -18.64 12.12 -0.32
N SER A 256 -18.25 11.99 -1.60
CA SER A 256 -19.12 11.57 -2.70
C SER A 256 -19.29 10.06 -2.76
N VAL A 257 -18.35 9.30 -2.19
CA VAL A 257 -18.47 7.86 -2.04
C VAL A 257 -19.22 7.58 -0.75
N ARG A 258 -20.28 6.77 -0.84
CA ARG A 258 -21.05 6.28 0.30
C ARG A 258 -20.91 4.77 0.39
N GLU A 259 -20.63 4.25 1.58
CA GLU A 259 -20.85 2.84 1.90
C GLU A 259 -22.35 2.63 2.10
N SER A 260 -22.97 1.73 1.34
CA SER A 260 -24.43 1.54 1.32
C SER A 260 -25.00 0.84 2.56
N ARG A 261 -24.13 0.29 3.41
CA ARG A 261 -24.52 -0.44 4.63
C ARG A 261 -24.90 0.52 5.77
N ALA A 262 -25.70 0.04 6.73
CA ALA A 262 -26.36 0.84 7.78
C ALA A 262 -25.43 1.75 8.62
N CYS A 263 -24.13 1.42 8.76
CA CYS A 263 -23.16 2.25 9.48
C CYS A 263 -22.24 3.08 8.57
N GLY A 264 -22.55 3.21 7.29
CA GLY A 264 -21.73 3.90 6.29
C GLY A 264 -21.52 5.39 6.57
N LEU A 265 -22.42 6.03 7.33
CA LEU A 265 -22.30 7.42 7.75
C LEU A 265 -21.02 7.68 8.57
N PHE A 266 -20.61 6.73 9.42
CA PHE A 266 -19.37 6.83 10.20
C PHE A 266 -18.11 6.59 9.36
N LEU A 267 -18.26 5.99 8.17
CA LEU A 267 -17.15 5.74 7.25
C LEU A 267 -17.01 6.79 6.15
N ARG A 268 -17.97 7.70 6.01
CA ARG A 268 -17.98 8.73 4.96
C ARG A 268 -16.69 9.56 4.91
N PHE A 269 -16.02 9.71 6.05
CA PHE A 269 -14.77 10.47 6.18
C PHE A 269 -13.49 9.64 5.93
N ASN A 270 -13.62 8.38 5.52
CA ASN A 270 -12.47 7.49 5.27
C ASN A 270 -12.25 7.18 3.79
N HIS A 271 -13.13 7.68 2.92
CA HIS A 271 -12.98 7.52 1.48
C HIS A 271 -11.97 8.51 0.93
N LEU A 272 -11.10 8.02 0.06
CA LEU A 272 -10.09 8.83 -0.62
C LEU A 272 -10.25 8.68 -2.14
N LYS A 273 -9.89 9.70 -2.89
CA LYS A 273 -9.69 9.62 -4.34
C LYS A 273 -8.24 9.99 -4.67
N LEU A 274 -7.64 9.25 -5.58
CA LEU A 274 -6.37 9.62 -6.20
C LEU A 274 -6.68 10.47 -7.41
N VAL A 275 -6.14 11.69 -7.45
CA VAL A 275 -6.25 12.58 -8.61
C VAL A 275 -4.87 12.97 -9.10
N ALA A 276 -4.67 12.99 -10.41
CA ALA A 276 -3.56 13.68 -11.04
C ALA A 276 -3.98 15.09 -11.42
N ARG A 277 -3.08 16.04 -11.22
CA ARG A 277 -3.22 17.40 -11.74
C ARG A 277 -2.33 17.50 -12.96
N LEU A 278 -2.95 17.74 -14.12
CA LEU A 278 -2.23 17.85 -15.37
C LEU A 278 -1.39 19.14 -15.41
N PRO A 279 -0.18 19.10 -16.00
CA PRO A 279 0.61 20.31 -16.21
C PRO A 279 -0.14 21.28 -17.13
N ILE A 280 -0.05 22.59 -16.86
CA ILE A 280 -0.75 23.61 -17.66
C ILE A 280 -0.02 23.76 -19.00
N VAL A 281 -0.54 23.11 -20.04
CA VAL A 281 -0.05 23.29 -21.41
C VAL A 281 -0.76 24.53 -21.98
N ASN A 282 0.00 25.52 -22.47
CA ASN A 282 -0.47 26.75 -23.15
C ASN A 282 -1.03 27.90 -22.29
N GLY A 283 -0.70 27.98 -21.00
CA GLY A 283 -0.92 29.19 -20.18
C GLY A 283 -2.37 29.59 -19.91
N LYS A 284 -3.36 28.94 -20.55
CA LYS A 284 -4.78 29.15 -20.28
C LYS A 284 -5.19 28.26 -19.11
N ARG A 285 -5.38 28.88 -17.94
CA ARG A 285 -5.99 28.27 -16.75
C ARG A 285 -7.50 28.09 -16.97
N TYR A 286 -7.90 27.22 -17.89
CA TYR A 286 -9.23 26.63 -17.74
C TYR A 286 -9.15 25.67 -16.55
N GLY A 287 -10.19 25.66 -15.71
CA GLY A 287 -10.17 25.11 -14.35
C GLY A 287 -9.35 23.82 -14.24
N GLN A 288 -8.47 23.74 -13.22
CA GLN A 288 -7.51 22.65 -13.05
C GLN A 288 -8.15 21.30 -13.37
N ASP A 289 -7.81 20.73 -14.53
CA ASP A 289 -8.31 19.42 -14.94
C ASP A 289 -7.69 18.37 -14.01
N GLU A 290 -8.45 18.05 -12.96
CA GLU A 290 -8.14 16.97 -12.03
C GLU A 290 -8.65 15.66 -12.62
N LEU A 291 -7.71 14.80 -13.01
CA LEU A 291 -8.04 13.48 -13.53
C LEU A 291 -8.13 12.49 -12.35
N CYS A 292 -9.31 11.93 -12.12
CA CYS A 292 -9.49 10.89 -11.09
C CYS A 292 -8.91 9.57 -11.59
N LEU A 293 -7.91 9.04 -10.89
CA LEU A 293 -7.19 7.82 -11.27
C LEU A 293 -7.61 6.60 -10.45
N GLY A 294 -8.23 6.82 -9.30
CA GLY A 294 -8.63 5.74 -8.42
C GLY A 294 -9.33 6.25 -7.18
N LYS A 295 -9.85 5.30 -6.41
CA LYS A 295 -10.52 5.58 -5.15
C LYS A 295 -10.25 4.50 -4.13
N TYR A 296 -10.23 4.89 -2.87
CA TYR A 296 -10.21 3.99 -1.74
C TYR A 296 -11.53 4.09 -0.99
N THR A 297 -12.17 2.94 -0.80
CA THR A 297 -13.42 2.77 -0.09
C THR A 297 -13.15 2.03 1.22
N CYS A 298 -13.22 2.72 2.36
CA CYS A 298 -13.06 2.09 3.67
C CYS A 298 -14.20 1.09 3.95
N SER A 299 -13.89 0.00 4.66
CA SER A 299 -14.83 -1.09 4.96
C SER A 299 -15.19 -1.11 6.45
N ILE A 300 -16.43 -1.52 6.75
CA ILE A 300 -16.93 -1.76 8.13
C ILE A 300 -16.50 -3.15 8.64
N ALA A 301 -16.13 -4.06 7.73
CA ALA A 301 -15.80 -5.43 8.10
C ALA A 301 -14.61 -5.49 9.06
N ALA A 302 -14.72 -6.30 10.12
CA ALA A 302 -13.72 -6.35 11.19
C ALA A 302 -12.32 -6.76 10.71
N ARG A 303 -12.24 -7.47 9.58
CA ARG A 303 -10.98 -7.97 9.01
C ARG A 303 -10.68 -7.43 7.63
N LYS A 304 -11.26 -6.31 7.22
CA LYS A 304 -10.93 -5.61 5.98
C LYS A 304 -10.88 -4.11 6.21
N SER A 305 -9.75 -3.52 5.88
CA SER A 305 -9.56 -2.07 5.97
C SER A 305 -10.41 -1.35 4.91
N GLY A 306 -10.46 -1.87 3.69
CA GLY A 306 -11.23 -1.30 2.59
C GLY A 306 -10.93 -1.95 1.24
N THR A 307 -11.45 -1.34 0.19
CA THR A 307 -11.21 -1.69 -1.21
C THR A 307 -10.55 -0.50 -1.91
N LEU A 308 -9.49 -0.75 -2.65
CA LEU A 308 -8.73 0.22 -3.44
C LEU A 308 -8.98 -0.08 -4.91
N GLU A 309 -9.50 0.88 -5.66
CA GLU A 309 -9.84 0.74 -7.07
C GLU A 309 -9.00 1.71 -7.90
N PHE A 310 -8.36 1.22 -8.94
CA PHE A 310 -7.62 2.00 -9.93
C PHE A 310 -8.32 1.94 -11.29
N PHE A 311 -8.45 3.09 -11.93
CA PHE A 311 -9.06 3.23 -13.25
C PHE A 311 -7.95 3.08 -14.30
N ASP A 312 -7.60 1.82 -14.59
CA ASP A 312 -6.42 1.47 -15.38
C ASP A 312 -6.40 2.16 -16.74
N GLU A 313 -7.55 2.26 -17.41
CA GLU A 313 -7.67 2.99 -18.68
C GLU A 313 -7.32 4.48 -18.55
N THR A 314 -7.77 5.11 -17.46
CA THR A 314 -7.50 6.53 -17.22
C THR A 314 -6.04 6.76 -16.88
N ILE A 315 -5.44 5.84 -16.11
CA ILE A 315 -4.00 5.86 -15.80
C ILE A 315 -3.20 5.64 -17.08
N LEU A 316 -3.59 4.69 -17.94
CA LEU A 316 -2.91 4.43 -19.21
C LEU A 316 -2.92 5.66 -20.10
N ARG A 317 -4.07 6.33 -20.27
CA ARG A 317 -4.16 7.59 -21.03
C ARG A 317 -3.28 8.69 -20.46
N LEU A 318 -3.20 8.80 -19.14
CA LEU A 318 -2.31 9.77 -18.48
C LEU A 318 -0.84 9.46 -18.79
N VAL A 319 -0.44 8.19 -18.70
CA VAL A 319 0.93 7.75 -18.97
C VAL A 319 1.27 7.96 -20.45
N ASP A 320 0.38 7.62 -21.37
CA ASP A 320 0.58 7.83 -22.81
C ASP A 320 0.78 9.30 -23.16
N ALA A 321 0.02 10.19 -22.51
CA ALA A 321 0.08 11.62 -22.78
C ALA A 321 1.30 12.32 -22.14
N HIS A 322 1.78 11.86 -20.99
CA HIS A 322 2.75 12.62 -20.18
C HIS A 322 4.04 11.87 -19.82
N ALA A 323 4.06 10.54 -19.93
CA ALA A 323 5.21 9.71 -19.60
C ALA A 323 5.29 8.43 -20.48
N PRO A 324 5.28 8.57 -21.83
CA PRO A 324 5.19 7.41 -22.74
C PRO A 324 6.36 6.43 -22.55
N SER A 325 7.54 6.95 -22.20
CA SER A 325 8.76 6.15 -21.94
C SER A 325 8.62 5.11 -20.84
N MET A 326 7.59 5.20 -19.99
CA MET A 326 7.30 4.20 -18.97
C MET A 326 6.81 2.86 -19.52
N LEU A 327 6.16 2.88 -20.68
CA LEU A 327 5.52 1.71 -21.27
C LEU A 327 6.17 1.30 -22.58
N ASP A 328 7.29 1.94 -22.94
CA ASP A 328 7.99 1.71 -24.20
C ASP A 328 8.34 0.22 -24.34
N SER A 329 7.60 -0.40 -25.25
CA SER A 329 7.80 -1.74 -25.73
C SER A 329 7.97 -1.56 -27.23
N SER A 330 9.12 -1.94 -27.75
CA SER A 330 9.32 -2.16 -29.18
C SER A 330 8.23 -3.12 -29.66
N SER A 331 7.14 -2.60 -30.19
CA SER A 331 5.97 -3.39 -30.56
C SER A 331 6.22 -3.89 -31.98
N ASP A 332 6.30 -5.20 -32.16
CA ASP A 332 6.16 -5.83 -33.48
C ASP A 332 4.81 -5.42 -34.07
N GLU A 333 4.80 -4.83 -35.27
CA GLU A 333 3.67 -4.16 -35.92
C GLU A 333 2.47 -5.07 -36.32
N GLY A 334 2.34 -6.27 -35.74
CA GLY A 334 1.43 -7.32 -36.23
C GLY A 334 0.28 -7.75 -35.32
N GLN A 335 0.11 -7.20 -34.11
CA GLN A 335 -0.91 -7.69 -33.16
C GLN A 335 -2.24 -6.90 -33.20
N LEU A 336 -3.35 -7.62 -32.96
CA LEU A 336 -4.70 -7.06 -32.84
C LEU A 336 -4.74 -5.96 -31.74
N GLU A 337 -5.37 -4.81 -32.01
CA GLU A 337 -5.37 -3.63 -31.11
C GLU A 337 -5.83 -3.94 -29.67
N GLU A 338 -6.81 -4.83 -29.48
CA GLU A 338 -7.33 -5.20 -28.17
C GLU A 338 -6.33 -6.00 -27.32
N ASN A 339 -5.57 -6.90 -27.97
CA ASN A 339 -4.53 -7.68 -27.30
C ASN A 339 -3.39 -6.75 -26.83
N MET A 340 -2.98 -5.81 -27.68
CA MET A 340 -1.99 -4.81 -27.32
C MET A 340 -2.45 -3.96 -26.14
N ARG A 341 -3.73 -3.53 -26.13
CA ARG A 341 -4.27 -2.74 -25.01
C ARG A 341 -4.25 -3.50 -23.69
N ASN A 342 -4.67 -4.76 -23.68
CA ASN A 342 -4.63 -5.59 -22.48
C ASN A 342 -3.19 -5.84 -22.00
N GLU A 343 -2.25 -6.07 -22.91
CA GLU A 343 -0.83 -6.20 -22.58
C GLU A 343 -0.27 -4.92 -21.94
N ARG A 344 -0.61 -3.75 -22.49
CA ARG A 344 -0.20 -2.45 -21.95
C ARG A 344 -0.77 -2.21 -20.54
N VAL A 345 -2.02 -2.59 -20.29
CA VAL A 345 -2.62 -2.53 -18.95
C VAL A 345 -1.90 -3.48 -17.98
N LEU A 346 -1.54 -4.69 -18.41
CA LEU A 346 -0.78 -5.63 -17.59
C LEU A 346 0.63 -5.11 -17.27
N LYS A 347 1.31 -4.50 -18.25
CA LYS A 347 2.60 -3.83 -18.04
C LYS A 347 2.47 -2.66 -17.06
N LEU A 348 1.44 -1.83 -17.23
CA LEU A 348 1.13 -0.72 -16.34
C LEU A 348 0.95 -1.21 -14.89
N ARG A 349 0.20 -2.29 -14.67
CA ARG A 349 0.00 -2.87 -13.31
C ARG A 349 1.29 -3.36 -12.65
N LYS A 350 2.28 -3.77 -13.46
CA LYS A 350 3.61 -4.20 -12.99
C LYS A 350 4.61 -3.04 -12.86
N SER A 351 4.27 -1.86 -13.38
CA SER A 351 5.16 -0.69 -13.39
C SER A 351 5.43 -0.12 -11.99
N THR A 352 6.53 0.63 -11.88
CA THR A 352 6.89 1.39 -10.67
C THR A 352 5.80 2.38 -10.28
N LEU A 353 5.12 3.03 -11.23
CA LEU A 353 4.01 3.97 -10.95
C LEU A 353 2.90 3.28 -10.14
N TYR A 354 2.54 2.05 -10.51
CA TYR A 354 1.52 1.30 -9.81
C TYR A 354 1.95 0.94 -8.39
N GLN A 355 3.23 0.60 -8.21
CA GLN A 355 3.83 0.36 -6.90
C GLN A 355 3.82 1.64 -6.04
N VAL A 356 4.08 2.81 -6.63
CA VAL A 356 3.96 4.13 -5.98
C VAL A 356 2.52 4.36 -5.52
N PHE A 357 1.53 4.11 -6.38
CA PHE A 357 0.12 4.25 -6.01
C PHE A 357 -0.26 3.34 -4.85
N MET A 358 0.21 2.09 -4.84
CA MET A 358 0.02 1.17 -3.72
C MET A 358 0.71 1.65 -2.44
N ALA A 359 1.99 2.05 -2.53
CA ALA A 359 2.76 2.51 -1.39
C ALA A 359 2.12 3.75 -0.75
N THR A 360 1.75 4.75 -1.56
CA THR A 360 1.08 5.98 -1.09
C THR A 360 -0.30 5.67 -0.50
N ALA A 361 -1.11 4.83 -1.17
CA ALA A 361 -2.41 4.41 -0.65
C ALA A 361 -2.29 3.72 0.71
N THR A 362 -1.29 2.88 0.93
CA THR A 362 -1.14 2.18 2.22
C THR A 362 -0.69 3.08 3.37
N CYS A 363 0.12 4.11 3.08
CA CYS A 363 0.45 5.19 4.02
C CYS A 363 -0.83 5.92 4.44
N MET A 364 -1.60 6.32 3.44
CA MET A 364 -2.88 7.00 3.59
C MET A 364 -3.87 6.24 4.46
N ILE A 365 -4.13 4.97 4.13
CA ILE A 365 -5.06 4.12 4.88
C ILE A 365 -4.64 3.98 6.35
N ARG A 366 -3.32 3.91 6.61
CA ARG A 366 -2.81 3.83 7.98
C ARG A 366 -3.05 5.13 8.73
N ASN A 367 -2.73 6.27 8.12
CA ASN A 367 -2.81 7.57 8.76
C ASN A 367 -4.23 7.93 9.15
N GLU A 368 -5.17 7.72 8.24
CA GLU A 368 -6.59 7.97 8.52
C GLU A 368 -7.10 7.03 9.63
N LYS A 369 -6.52 5.83 9.79
CA LYS A 369 -6.83 4.96 10.93
C LYS A 369 -6.23 5.50 12.22
N GLU A 370 -4.93 5.81 12.25
CA GLU A 370 -4.22 6.26 13.46
C GLU A 370 -4.77 7.60 13.96
N LYS A 371 -4.97 8.58 13.07
CA LYS A 371 -5.58 9.88 13.40
C LYS A 371 -6.93 9.74 14.09
N ARG A 372 -7.76 8.79 13.64
CA ARG A 372 -9.05 8.51 14.28
C ARG A 372 -8.91 7.90 15.66
N HIS A 373 -7.99 6.95 15.83
CA HIS A 373 -7.76 6.35 17.15
C HIS A 373 -7.28 7.42 18.13
N THR A 374 -6.31 8.26 17.72
CA THR A 374 -5.84 9.38 18.54
C THR A 374 -6.95 10.38 18.84
N LEU A 375 -7.81 10.73 17.87
CA LEU A 375 -8.93 11.63 18.12
C LEU A 375 -9.95 11.04 19.11
N LEU A 376 -10.28 9.75 18.97
CA LEU A 376 -11.19 9.06 19.89
C LEU A 376 -10.60 8.98 21.30
N GLU A 377 -9.32 8.65 21.42
CA GLU A 377 -8.61 8.66 22.71
C GLU A 377 -8.64 10.04 23.37
N LEU A 378 -8.38 11.11 22.59
CA LEU A 378 -8.45 12.48 23.09
C LEU A 378 -9.86 12.87 23.55
N LEU A 379 -10.91 12.45 22.83
CA LEU A 379 -12.30 12.70 23.23
C LEU A 379 -12.68 11.94 24.50
N ILE A 380 -12.23 10.69 24.65
CA ILE A 380 -12.46 9.90 25.87
C ILE A 380 -11.77 10.57 27.07
N VAL A 381 -10.50 10.94 26.93
CA VAL A 381 -9.75 11.63 27.99
C VAL A 381 -10.39 12.98 28.35
N ALA A 382 -10.86 13.75 27.36
CA ALA A 382 -11.54 15.02 27.61
C ALA A 382 -12.90 14.85 28.31
N ALA A 383 -13.64 13.78 27.99
CA ALA A 383 -14.91 13.47 28.64
C ALA A 383 -14.72 12.99 30.08
N GLU A 384 -13.67 12.22 30.37
CA GLU A 384 -13.33 11.74 31.71
C GLU A 384 -12.75 12.85 32.60
N GLY A 385 -11.99 13.79 32.04
CA GLY A 385 -11.37 14.89 32.80
C GLY A 385 -12.25 16.12 33.02
N GLY A 386 -13.45 16.16 32.41
CA GLY A 386 -14.40 17.28 32.52
C GLY A 386 -15.60 16.99 33.43
N GLY A 387 -15.58 15.88 34.17
CA GLY A 387 -16.64 15.43 35.09
C GLY A 387 -16.35 15.68 36.56
#